data_AF-A0A453CQ40-F1
#
_entry.id   AF-A0A453CQ40-F1
#
_cell.length_a   1.000
_cell.length_b   1.000
_cell.length_c   1.000
_cell.angle_alpha   90.00
_cell.angle_beta   90.00
_cell.angle_gamma   90.00
#
_symmetry.space_group_name_H-M   'P 1'
#
loop_
_entity.id
_entity.type
_entity.pdbx_description
1 polymer ?
#
loop_
_entity_poly.entity_id
_entity_poly.type
_entity_poly.pdbx_seq_one_letter_code
_entity_poly.pdbx_strand_id
1 'polypeptide(L)'
;GQSLKLISQHQREVWTVQLFSTSWSTSSLNNTGPCLHLTSSTYLRDRLRALILKSLHKCFLYDNDQKILDSSNFQTLLKPIVSQFVAEPPESLDSVPDAPSVEEVDEILVSCLGQMAVTARSDVLWKPLNHEVLMQTRSDNVRPKMLGLKVVRYMVQHLKEEYVALVPETIPFL
;
A
#
# COMPACT_ATOMS: atom_id res chain seq x y z
N GLY A 1 -45.55 -24.45 -30.62
CA GLY A 1 -44.70 -23.49 -29.89
C GLY A 1 -44.22 -24.17 -28.65
N GLN A 2 -42.95 -24.56 -28.58
CA GLN A 2 -41.80 -23.70 -28.28
C GLN A 2 -41.98 -22.94 -26.98
N SER A 3 -41.34 -23.44 -25.93
CA SER A 3 -40.09 -22.86 -25.40
C SER A 3 -40.07 -23.04 -23.89
N LEU A 4 -39.24 -23.97 -23.41
CA LEU A 4 -38.35 -23.80 -22.26
C LEU A 4 -37.57 -25.09 -21.96
N LYS A 5 -36.25 -24.89 -21.80
CA LYS A 5 -35.22 -25.79 -21.28
C LYS A 5 -34.70 -26.87 -22.23
N LEU A 6 -33.51 -26.62 -22.79
CA LEU A 6 -32.34 -27.47 -22.54
C LEU A 6 -31.07 -26.75 -22.99
N ILE A 7 -30.19 -26.58 -22.01
CA ILE A 7 -28.83 -26.07 -22.11
C ILE A 7 -28.06 -27.01 -23.05
N SER A 8 -27.44 -26.49 -24.11
CA SER A 8 -26.66 -27.31 -25.03
C SER A 8 -25.29 -27.66 -24.42
N GLN A 9 -25.06 -28.95 -24.18
CA GLN A 9 -23.75 -29.56 -23.99
C GLN A 9 -22.93 -29.49 -25.29
N HIS A 10 -22.40 -28.33 -25.63
CA HIS A 10 -21.30 -28.21 -26.60
C HIS A 10 -20.78 -26.78 -26.56
N GLN A 11 -19.46 -26.61 -26.45
CA GLN A 11 -18.71 -25.34 -26.55
C GLN A 11 -18.58 -24.49 -25.27
N ARG A 12 -17.71 -24.93 -24.34
CA ARG A 12 -16.50 -24.18 -23.90
C ARG A 12 -15.86 -24.82 -22.66
N GLU A 13 -15.35 -26.04 -22.83
CA GLU A 13 -14.28 -26.61 -22.01
C GLU A 13 -13.24 -27.20 -22.96
N VAL A 14 -12.29 -26.39 -23.43
CA VAL A 14 -11.01 -26.82 -24.02
C VAL A 14 -10.04 -25.65 -23.87
N TRP A 15 -8.75 -25.93 -23.67
CA TRP A 15 -7.62 -25.03 -23.34
C TRP A 15 -7.55 -24.72 -21.82
N THR A 16 -6.68 -25.30 -20.99
CA THR A 16 -5.34 -25.86 -21.21
C THR A 16 -4.97 -26.78 -20.05
N VAL A 17 -5.08 -28.10 -20.24
CA VAL A 17 -4.36 -29.10 -19.46
C VAL A 17 -3.79 -30.09 -20.47
N GLN A 18 -2.47 -30.31 -20.38
CA GLN A 18 -1.63 -31.25 -21.15
C GLN A 18 -1.38 -30.92 -22.64
N LEU A 19 -0.29 -30.19 -22.87
CA LEU A 19 0.58 -30.47 -24.02
C LEU A 19 2.06 -30.44 -23.61
N PHE A 20 2.66 -31.62 -23.78
CA PHE A 20 4.07 -31.93 -24.03
C PHE A 20 5.08 -31.96 -22.87
N SER A 21 5.18 -33.17 -22.30
CA SER A 21 6.48 -33.85 -22.18
C SER A 21 7.16 -33.92 -23.54
N THR A 22 8.30 -33.25 -23.69
CA THR A 22 9.38 -33.67 -24.60
C THR A 22 10.71 -33.37 -23.92
N SER A 23 11.44 -34.46 -23.65
CA SER A 23 12.85 -34.46 -23.30
C SER A 23 13.66 -33.73 -24.38
N TRP A 24 14.29 -32.62 -24.03
CA TRP A 24 15.45 -32.09 -24.77
C TRP A 24 16.69 -32.23 -23.89
N SER A 25 17.45 -33.29 -24.15
CA SER A 25 18.86 -33.34 -23.82
C SER A 25 19.59 -32.47 -24.84
N THR A 26 19.94 -31.25 -24.46
CA THR A 26 21.04 -30.50 -25.09
C THR A 26 21.97 -30.00 -24.01
N SER A 27 23.17 -30.56 -24.08
CA SER A 27 24.33 -30.31 -23.26
C SER A 27 24.71 -28.82 -23.25
N SER A 28 25.03 -28.32 -22.05
CA SER A 28 25.90 -27.16 -21.78
C SER A 28 25.60 -25.87 -22.55
N LEU A 29 24.95 -24.90 -21.88
CA LEU A 29 25.38 -23.49 -21.82
C LEU A 29 24.48 -22.70 -20.83
N ASN A 30 25.10 -22.23 -19.75
CA ASN A 30 24.73 -21.12 -18.86
C ASN A 30 23.44 -21.20 -18.03
N ASN A 31 23.63 -21.62 -16.78
CA ASN A 31 22.65 -21.68 -15.70
C ASN A 31 22.43 -20.29 -15.03
N THR A 32 21.65 -19.42 -15.65
CA THR A 32 21.11 -18.19 -15.03
C THR A 32 19.64 -17.96 -15.42
N GLY A 33 18.71 -18.53 -14.66
CA GLY A 33 17.26 -18.28 -14.76
C GLY A 33 16.54 -19.28 -13.86
N PRO A 34 15.73 -18.85 -12.86
CA PRO A 34 14.59 -17.92 -12.96
C PRO A 34 14.63 -16.71 -11.99
N CYS A 35 15.66 -16.59 -11.15
CA CYS A 35 15.71 -15.59 -10.06
C CYS A 35 15.78 -14.13 -10.50
N LEU A 36 16.45 -13.80 -11.62
CA LEU A 36 16.66 -12.41 -12.04
C LEU A 36 15.39 -11.72 -12.58
N HIS A 37 14.41 -12.49 -13.06
CA HIS A 37 13.17 -11.93 -13.63
C HIS A 37 12.13 -11.58 -12.54
N LEU A 38 12.12 -12.36 -11.46
CA LEU A 38 11.25 -12.10 -10.30
C LEU A 38 11.70 -10.84 -9.54
N THR A 39 13.01 -10.67 -9.32
CA THR A 39 13.57 -9.49 -8.64
C THR A 39 13.34 -8.19 -9.39
N SER A 40 13.38 -8.21 -10.73
CA SER A 40 13.10 -7.02 -11.55
C SER A 40 11.64 -6.56 -11.43
N SER A 41 10.70 -7.51 -11.35
CA SER A 41 9.26 -7.21 -11.22
C SER A 41 8.89 -6.70 -9.82
N THR A 42 9.45 -7.29 -8.76
CA THR A 42 9.25 -6.83 -7.38
C THR A 42 9.89 -5.46 -7.16
N TYR A 43 11.12 -5.26 -7.63
CA TYR A 43 11.79 -3.96 -7.60
C TYR A 43 10.96 -2.85 -8.26
N LEU A 44 10.44 -3.08 -9.48
CA LEU A 44 9.66 -2.07 -10.18
C LEU A 44 8.38 -1.71 -9.40
N ARG A 45 7.75 -2.72 -8.79
CA ARG A 45 6.57 -2.54 -7.92
C ARG A 45 6.91 -1.67 -6.70
N ASP A 46 7.99 -1.98 -6.00
CA ASP A 46 8.41 -1.26 -4.80
C ASP A 46 8.79 0.18 -5.11
N ARG A 47 9.54 0.38 -6.20
CA ARG A 47 9.90 1.70 -6.70
C ARG A 47 8.66 2.53 -7.07
N LEU A 48 7.73 1.94 -7.82
CA LEU A 48 6.50 2.63 -8.22
C LEU A 48 5.67 3.01 -6.99
N ARG A 49 5.51 2.09 -6.04
CA ARG A 49 4.81 2.33 -4.77
C ARG A 49 5.44 3.49 -4.00
N ALA A 50 6.76 3.49 -3.83
CA ALA A 50 7.48 4.57 -3.16
C ALA A 50 7.27 5.91 -3.86
N LEU A 51 7.37 5.95 -5.20
CA LEU A 51 7.14 7.16 -5.99
C LEU A 51 5.71 7.68 -5.86
N ILE A 52 4.71 6.81 -5.87
CA ILE A 52 3.30 7.18 -5.68
C ILE A 52 3.11 7.80 -4.29
N LEU A 53 3.56 7.13 -3.22
CA LEU A 53 3.42 7.64 -1.86
C LEU A 53 4.16 8.97 -1.66
N LYS A 54 5.36 9.10 -2.22
CA LYS A 54 6.16 10.33 -2.18
C LYS A 54 5.49 11.47 -2.95
N SER A 55 4.85 11.17 -4.07
CA SER A 55 4.10 12.14 -4.86
C SER A 55 2.84 12.59 -4.13
N LEU A 56 2.08 11.66 -3.54
CA LEU A 56 0.90 11.97 -2.72
C LEU A 56 1.27 12.84 -1.51
N HIS A 57 2.33 12.47 -0.78
CA HIS A 57 2.85 13.28 0.32
C HIS A 57 3.15 14.72 -0.13
N LYS A 58 3.85 14.89 -1.26
CA LYS A 58 4.13 16.23 -1.82
C LYS A 58 2.86 16.97 -2.23
N CYS A 59 1.90 16.28 -2.85
CA CYS A 59 0.61 16.87 -3.15
C CYS A 59 -0.06 17.41 -1.88
N PHE A 60 -0.12 16.62 -0.81
CA PHE A 60 -0.73 17.07 0.45
C PHE A 60 0.06 18.19 1.11
N LEU A 61 1.39 18.11 1.12
CA LEU A 61 2.28 19.11 1.71
C LEU A 61 2.11 20.50 1.06
N TYR A 62 1.87 20.55 -0.24
CA TYR A 62 1.76 21.81 -1.00
C TYR A 62 0.33 22.19 -1.38
N ASP A 63 -0.68 21.41 -0.98
CA ASP A 63 -2.09 21.70 -1.24
C ASP A 63 -2.67 22.66 -0.20
N ASN A 64 -2.21 23.91 -0.24
CA ASN A 64 -2.58 24.94 0.73
C ASN A 64 -4.09 25.31 0.70
N ASP A 65 -4.72 25.13 -0.47
CA ASP A 65 -6.12 25.49 -0.74
C ASP A 65 -7.07 24.28 -0.69
N GLN A 66 -6.57 23.08 -0.33
CA GLN A 66 -7.36 21.83 -0.30
C GLN A 66 -8.05 21.49 -1.64
N LYS A 67 -7.41 21.82 -2.77
CA LYS A 67 -7.92 21.54 -4.12
C LYS A 67 -7.65 20.10 -4.56
N ILE A 68 -6.58 19.50 -4.04
CA ILE A 68 -6.22 18.11 -4.34
C ILE A 68 -6.83 17.19 -3.28
N LEU A 69 -6.70 17.53 -2.00
CA LEU A 69 -7.22 16.75 -0.88
C LEU A 69 -8.57 17.31 -0.41
N ASP A 70 -9.55 17.33 -1.31
CA ASP A 70 -10.95 17.53 -0.92
C ASP A 70 -11.50 16.29 -0.21
N SER A 71 -12.73 16.40 0.34
CA SER A 71 -13.37 15.29 1.05
C SER A 71 -13.54 14.02 0.20
N SER A 72 -13.77 14.14 -1.11
CA SER A 72 -13.95 12.99 -2.01
C SER A 72 -12.63 12.24 -2.23
N ASN A 73 -11.57 12.99 -2.53
CA ASN A 73 -10.23 12.46 -2.72
C ASN A 73 -9.69 11.88 -1.42
N PHE A 74 -9.95 12.53 -0.27
CA PHE A 74 -9.59 12.00 1.04
C PHE A 74 -10.17 10.59 1.26
N GLN A 75 -11.48 10.43 1.07
CA GLN A 75 -12.17 9.14 1.25
C GLN A 75 -11.66 8.08 0.28
N THR A 76 -11.36 8.47 -0.96
CA THR A 76 -10.83 7.58 -1.99
C THR A 76 -9.40 7.11 -1.69
N LEU A 77 -8.55 8.00 -1.17
CA LEU A 77 -7.13 7.75 -0.96
C LEU A 77 -6.82 7.07 0.38
N LEU A 78 -7.66 7.26 1.40
CA LEU A 78 -7.36 6.80 2.76
C LEU A 78 -7.10 5.29 2.82
N LYS A 79 -8.04 4.47 2.35
CA LYS A 79 -7.93 3.01 2.43
C LYS A 79 -6.73 2.44 1.65
N PRO A 80 -6.47 2.87 0.39
CA PRO A 80 -5.28 2.44 -0.34
C PRO A 80 -3.94 2.82 0.31
N ILE A 81 -3.85 3.97 0.98
CA ILE A 81 -2.62 4.37 1.68
C ILE A 81 -2.47 3.57 2.97
N VAL A 82 -3.55 3.38 3.74
CA VAL A 82 -3.55 2.55 4.96
C VAL A 82 -3.25 1.08 4.65
N SER A 83 -3.62 0.55 3.50
CA SER A 83 -3.26 -0.83 3.15
C SER A 83 -1.74 -1.04 2.99
N GLN A 84 -0.94 0.03 2.87
CA GLN A 84 0.51 -0.06 2.76
C GLN A 84 1.21 -0.43 4.07
N PHE A 85 0.54 -0.31 5.23
CA PHE A 85 1.09 -0.75 6.52
C PHE A 85 1.46 -2.23 6.52
N VAL A 86 0.61 -3.06 5.90
CA VAL A 86 0.74 -4.52 5.85
C VAL A 86 1.31 -5.02 4.53
N ALA A 87 1.60 -4.12 3.59
CA ALA A 87 2.22 -4.50 2.33
C ALA A 87 3.66 -4.95 2.59
N GLU A 88 4.09 -5.98 1.87
CA GLU A 88 5.44 -6.53 1.98
C GLU A 88 6.49 -5.41 1.85
N PRO A 89 7.49 -5.34 2.76
CA PRO A 89 8.55 -4.36 2.67
C PRO A 89 9.40 -4.61 1.41
N PRO A 90 10.07 -3.57 0.87
CA PRO A 90 11.04 -3.76 -0.20
C PRO A 90 12.10 -4.80 0.18
N GLU A 91 12.51 -5.63 -0.77
CA GLU A 91 13.67 -6.49 -0.58
C GLU A 91 14.92 -5.59 -0.46
N SER A 92 15.72 -5.80 0.60
CA SER A 92 16.98 -5.08 0.77
C SER A 92 18.00 -5.57 -0.26
N LEU A 93 17.98 -4.93 -1.44
CA LEU A 93 18.90 -5.21 -2.52
C LEU A 93 19.93 -4.08 -2.58
N ASP A 94 20.93 -4.14 -1.69
CA ASP A 94 22.04 -3.17 -1.63
C ASP A 94 22.82 -3.05 -2.95
N SER A 95 22.64 -4.00 -3.87
CA SER A 95 23.28 -4.07 -5.18
C SER A 95 22.54 -3.32 -6.30
N VAL A 96 21.30 -2.85 -6.08
CA VAL A 96 20.49 -2.18 -7.11
C VAL A 96 20.47 -0.66 -6.86
N PRO A 97 21.04 0.15 -7.76
CA PRO A 97 20.95 1.61 -7.68
C PRO A 97 19.49 2.08 -7.68
N ASP A 98 19.19 3.12 -6.89
CA ASP A 98 17.87 3.74 -6.74
C ASP A 98 16.75 2.83 -6.20
N ALA A 99 17.08 1.67 -5.61
CA ALA A 99 16.11 0.88 -4.86
C ALA A 99 15.73 1.59 -3.56
N PRO A 100 14.43 1.78 -3.28
CA PRO A 100 14.03 2.36 -2.01
C PRO A 100 14.28 1.37 -0.88
N SER A 101 14.92 1.81 0.20
CA SER A 101 15.08 0.97 1.40
C SER A 101 13.75 0.81 2.13
N VAL A 102 13.68 -0.18 3.03
CA VAL A 102 12.51 -0.38 3.90
C VAL A 102 12.25 0.87 4.74
N GLU A 103 13.32 1.45 5.30
CA GLU A 103 13.26 2.66 6.11
C GLU A 103 12.76 3.86 5.31
N GLU A 104 13.21 4.04 4.06
CA GLU A 104 12.73 5.13 3.20
C GLU A 104 11.23 5.00 2.94
N VAL A 105 10.75 3.80 2.57
CA VAL A 105 9.32 3.57 2.31
C VAL A 105 8.49 3.77 3.57
N ASP A 106 8.97 3.31 4.72
CA ASP A 106 8.32 3.46 6.02
C ASP A 106 8.18 4.94 6.41
N GLU A 107 9.25 5.73 6.24
CA GLU A 107 9.23 7.17 6.51
C GLU A 107 8.32 7.95 5.55
N ILE A 108 8.31 7.57 4.27
CA ILE A 108 7.41 8.14 3.27
C ILE A 108 5.95 7.84 3.64
N LEU A 109 5.62 6.61 4.03
CA LEU A 109 4.25 6.23 4.42
C LEU A 109 3.79 7.02 5.65
N VAL A 110 4.64 7.11 6.68
CA VAL A 110 4.34 7.87 7.89
C VAL A 110 4.08 9.34 7.56
N SER A 111 4.97 9.95 6.76
CA SER A 111 4.85 11.35 6.35
C SER A 111 3.62 11.59 5.49
N CYS A 112 3.29 10.66 4.59
CA CYS A 112 2.12 10.74 3.71
C CYS A 112 0.82 10.79 4.51
N LEU A 113 0.60 9.84 5.43
CA LEU A 113 -0.62 9.80 6.26
C LEU A 113 -0.69 10.94 7.27
N GLY A 114 0.43 11.24 7.92
CA GLY A 114 0.51 12.36 8.85
C GLY A 114 0.19 13.69 8.17
N GLN A 115 0.78 13.94 7.00
CA GLN A 115 0.51 15.14 6.23
C GLN A 115 -0.92 15.16 5.67
N MET A 116 -1.48 14.01 5.27
CA MET A 116 -2.88 13.90 4.85
C MET A 116 -3.83 14.39 5.96
N ALA A 117 -3.57 14.04 7.22
CA ALA A 117 -4.35 14.53 8.36
C ALA A 117 -4.20 16.06 8.56
N VAL A 118 -2.97 16.58 8.51
CA VAL A 118 -2.68 18.02 8.68
C VAL A 118 -3.34 18.84 7.57
N THR A 119 -3.25 18.38 6.33
CA THR A 119 -3.82 19.07 5.16
C THR A 119 -5.35 19.02 5.17
N ALA A 120 -5.98 18.00 5.77
CA ALA A 120 -7.44 17.89 5.83
C ALA A 120 -8.11 19.00 6.64
N ARG A 121 -7.44 19.58 7.66
CA ARG A 121 -7.92 20.70 8.50
C ARG A 121 -9.36 20.54 9.00
N SER A 122 -9.82 19.31 9.19
CA SER A 122 -11.21 18.99 9.50
C SER A 122 -11.30 17.70 10.30
N ASP A 123 -12.01 17.77 11.42
CA ASP A 123 -12.19 16.62 12.31
C ASP A 123 -13.06 15.53 11.73
N VAL A 124 -13.96 15.88 10.82
CA VAL A 124 -14.75 14.92 10.03
C VAL A 124 -13.84 13.98 9.21
N LEU A 125 -12.68 14.46 8.77
CA LEU A 125 -11.74 13.70 7.95
C LEU A 125 -10.63 13.04 8.76
N TRP A 126 -10.00 13.75 9.69
CA TRP A 126 -8.88 13.18 10.44
C TRP A 126 -9.31 12.17 11.51
N LYS A 127 -10.57 12.16 11.99
CA LYS A 127 -11.07 11.13 12.93
C LYS A 127 -11.13 9.75 12.28
N PRO A 128 -11.76 9.55 11.10
CA PRO A 128 -11.67 8.30 10.36
C PRO A 128 -10.23 7.86 10.08
N LEU A 129 -9.34 8.78 9.73
CA LEU A 129 -7.92 8.48 9.52
C LEU A 129 -7.25 7.99 10.81
N ASN A 130 -7.46 8.69 11.94
CA ASN A 130 -6.92 8.29 13.23
C ASN A 130 -7.38 6.88 13.60
N HIS A 131 -8.67 6.58 13.47
CA HIS A 131 -9.20 5.24 13.70
C HIS A 131 -8.51 4.17 12.83
N GLU A 132 -8.37 4.40 11.52
CA GLU A 132 -7.70 3.45 10.61
C GLU A 132 -6.24 3.18 11.01
N VAL A 133 -5.52 4.22 11.45
CA VAL A 133 -4.13 4.12 11.95
C VAL A 133 -4.08 3.37 13.28
N LEU A 134 -4.99 3.67 14.21
CA LEU A 134 -5.07 2.98 15.51
C LEU A 134 -5.37 1.49 15.34
N MET A 135 -6.18 1.11 14.34
CA MET A 135 -6.38 -0.31 14.03
C MET A 135 -5.07 -1.03 13.64
N GLN A 136 -4.09 -0.33 13.06
CA GLN A 136 -2.78 -0.92 12.76
C GLN A 136 -1.94 -1.19 14.00
N THR A 137 -2.14 -0.45 15.10
CA THR A 137 -1.42 -0.70 16.38
C THR A 137 -1.84 -2.00 17.04
N ARG A 138 -2.94 -2.62 16.59
CA ARG A 138 -3.43 -3.93 17.01
C ARG A 138 -3.03 -5.09 16.10
N SER A 139 -2.26 -4.84 15.03
CA SER A 139 -1.78 -5.90 14.14
C SER A 139 -0.97 -6.94 14.92
N ASP A 140 -0.88 -8.20 14.48
CA ASP A 140 0.05 -9.16 15.11
C ASP A 140 1.52 -8.87 14.72
N ASN A 141 1.72 -8.21 13.57
CA ASN A 141 3.04 -7.90 13.04
C ASN A 141 3.63 -6.63 13.67
N VAL A 142 4.93 -6.66 14.00
CA VAL A 142 5.62 -5.53 14.65
C VAL A 142 5.69 -4.29 13.76
N ARG A 143 5.93 -4.45 12.44
CA ARG A 143 6.09 -3.33 11.52
C ARG A 143 4.83 -2.44 11.43
N PRO A 144 3.61 -2.96 11.16
CA PRO A 144 2.40 -2.15 11.21
C PRO A 144 2.18 -1.43 12.54
N LYS A 145 2.45 -2.10 13.69
CA LYS A 145 2.34 -1.45 15.01
C LYS A 145 3.24 -0.23 15.12
N MET A 146 4.52 -0.41 14.80
CA MET A 146 5.53 0.63 14.90
C MET A 146 5.23 1.80 13.96
N LEU A 147 4.81 1.53 12.73
CA LEU A 147 4.39 2.57 11.79
C LEU A 147 3.16 3.31 12.33
N GLY A 148 2.18 2.60 12.90
CA GLY A 148 0.94 3.20 13.39
C GLY A 148 1.23 4.20 14.49
N LEU A 149 2.08 3.81 15.45
CA LEU A 149 2.58 4.68 16.51
C LEU A 149 3.39 5.87 15.97
N LYS A 150 4.20 5.68 14.91
CA LYS A 150 4.92 6.78 14.25
C LYS A 150 3.96 7.79 13.61
N VAL A 151 2.87 7.35 12.98
CA VAL A 151 1.83 8.23 12.42
C VAL A 151 1.09 8.97 13.53
N VAL A 152 0.68 8.28 14.60
CA VAL A 152 0.06 8.91 15.78
C VAL A 152 0.98 10.00 16.34
N ARG A 153 2.27 9.70 16.52
CA ARG A 153 3.26 10.69 16.97
C ARG A 153 3.35 11.88 16.01
N TYR A 154 3.36 11.64 14.70
CA TYR A 154 3.37 12.71 13.70
C TYR A 154 2.14 13.61 13.87
N MET A 155 0.94 13.03 13.96
CA MET A 155 -0.31 13.78 14.13
C MET A 155 -0.30 14.62 15.41
N VAL A 156 0.16 14.07 16.54
CA VAL A 156 0.32 14.82 17.81
C VAL A 156 1.23 16.04 17.61
N GLN A 157 2.36 15.87 16.92
CA GLN A 157 3.34 16.93 16.71
C GLN A 157 2.86 18.05 15.79
N HIS A 158 1.96 17.75 14.84
CA HIS A 158 1.58 18.69 13.79
C HIS A 158 0.15 19.25 13.93
N LEU A 159 -0.81 18.47 14.42
CA LEU A 159 -2.17 18.96 14.75
C LEU A 159 -2.19 19.71 16.08
N LYS A 160 -1.24 19.42 16.99
CA LYS A 160 -1.06 20.13 18.27
C LYS A 160 -2.36 20.16 19.09
N GLU A 161 -2.93 21.34 19.34
CA GLU A 161 -4.15 21.52 20.13
C GLU A 161 -5.35 20.78 19.53
N GLU A 162 -5.43 20.68 18.21
CA GLU A 162 -6.52 19.98 17.52
C GLU A 162 -6.48 18.46 17.78
N TYR A 163 -5.30 17.90 18.10
CA TYR A 163 -5.16 16.48 18.43
C TYR A 163 -5.88 16.11 19.74
N VAL A 164 -6.15 17.07 20.64
CA VAL A 164 -6.85 16.80 21.91
C VAL A 164 -8.23 16.15 21.68
N ALA A 165 -8.89 16.47 20.57
CA ALA A 165 -10.17 15.86 20.18
C ALA A 165 -10.07 14.36 19.86
N LEU A 166 -8.86 13.85 19.58
CA LEU A 166 -8.58 12.44 19.25
C LEU A 166 -8.06 11.64 20.45
N VAL A 167 -7.71 12.30 21.56
CA VAL A 167 -7.18 11.63 22.75
C VAL A 167 -8.13 10.57 23.32
N PRO A 168 -9.46 10.80 23.44
CA PRO A 168 -10.37 9.79 24.00
C PRO A 168 -10.41 8.49 23.18
N GLU A 169 -10.26 8.57 21.86
CA GLU A 169 -10.22 7.39 20.98
C GLU A 169 -8.83 6.75 20.90
N THR A 170 -7.75 7.52 21.11
CA THR A 170 -6.38 7.00 21.07
C THR A 170 -5.96 6.25 22.34
N ILE A 171 -6.38 6.70 23.53
CA ILE A 171 -5.96 6.09 24.82
C ILE A 171 -6.21 4.56 24.88
N PRO A 172 -7.36 4.01 24.46
CA PRO A 172 -7.61 2.56 24.54
C PRO A 172 -6.74 1.68 23.62
N PHE A 173 -5.88 2.28 22.79
CA PHE A 173 -5.01 1.58 21.84
C PHE A 173 -3.52 1.64 22.22
N LEU A 174 -3.17 2.49 23.18
CA LEU A 174 -1.82 2.61 23.75
C LEU A 174 -1.71 1.77 25.03
#